data_AF-A0A2E4XVI3-F1
#
_entry.id   AF-A0A2E4XVI3-F1
#
_cell.length_a   1.000
_cell.length_b   1.000
_cell.length_c   1.000
_cell.angle_alpha   90.00
_cell.angle_beta   90.00
_cell.angle_gamma   90.00
#
_symmetry.space_group_name_H-M   'P 1'
#
loop_
_entity.id
_entity.type
_entity.pdbx_description
1 polymer ?
#
loop_
_entity_poly.entity_id
_entity_poly.type
_entity_poly.pdbx_seq_one_letter_code
_entity_poly.pdbx_strand_id
1 'polypeptide(L)' 'MFLGARYALNDVDDTQALAGTLIDLEDGTMSFLIEAERRIGDRWKVEAEARLLANVDDTNAFAAFKRDSFVNIRLSRFF' A
#
# COMPACT_ATOMS: atom_id res chain seq x y z
N MET A 1 -9.62 -1.93 -14.48
CA MET A 1 -10.44 -1.23 -13.46
C MET A 1 -9.56 -0.78 -12.30
N PHE A 2 -9.88 0.36 -11.68
CA PHE A 2 -9.21 0.86 -10.47
C PHE A 2 -10.23 1.17 -9.37
N LEU A 3 -9.91 0.84 -8.12
CA LEU A 3 -10.67 1.20 -6.93
C LEU A 3 -9.69 1.66 -5.85
N GLY A 4 -9.99 2.75 -5.16
CA GLY A 4 -9.15 3.24 -4.08
C GLY A 4 -9.87 4.17 -3.12
N ALA A 5 -9.37 4.21 -1.89
CA ALA A 5 -9.90 5.05 -0.82
C ALA A 5 -8.74 5.61 0.03
N ARG A 6 -8.84 6.89 0.38
CA ARG A 6 -7.97 7.54 1.36
C ARG A 6 -8.79 7.92 2.57
N TYR A 7 -8.29 7.58 3.75
CA TYR A 7 -8.81 7.99 5.03
C TYR A 7 -7.80 8.89 5.72
N ALA A 8 -8.19 10.13 6.04
CA ALA A 8 -7.36 11.08 6.77
C ALA A 8 -8.16 11.60 7.97
N LEU A 9 -7.66 11.38 9.18
CA LEU A 9 -8.34 11.78 10.42
C LEU A 9 -8.21 13.28 10.71
N ASN A 10 -7.23 13.95 10.12
CA ASN A 10 -6.88 15.34 10.42
C ASN A 10 -6.67 15.56 11.94
N ASP A 11 -6.12 14.57 12.64
CA ASP A 11 -5.72 14.70 14.04
C ASP A 11 -4.30 15.29 14.15
N VAL A 12 -3.90 15.68 15.37
CA VAL A 12 -2.58 16.29 15.64
C VAL A 12 -1.42 15.36 15.25
N ASP A 13 -1.67 14.04 15.27
CA ASP A 13 -0.70 13.02 14.89
C ASP A 13 -0.68 12.69 13.39
N ASP A 14 -1.46 13.40 12.56
CA ASP A 14 -1.56 13.23 11.10
C ASP A 14 -1.81 11.78 10.67
N THR A 15 -2.78 11.14 11.31
CA THR A 15 -3.14 9.75 11.04
C THR A 15 -3.84 9.64 9.70
N GLN A 16 -3.24 8.86 8.80
CA GLN A 16 -3.80 8.59 7.48
C GLN A 16 -3.59 7.15 7.02
N ALA A 17 -4.48 6.69 6.14
CA ALA A 17 -4.36 5.45 5.42
C ALA A 17 -4.85 5.61 3.97
N LEU A 18 -4.21 4.90 3.06
CA LEU A 18 -4.57 4.77 1.66
C LEU A 18 -4.65 3.28 1.34
N ALA A 19 -5.70 2.87 0.65
CA ALA A 19 -5.79 1.53 0.08
C ALA A 19 -6.30 1.61 -1.36
N GLY A 20 -5.82 0.72 -2.21
CA GLY A 20 -6.25 0.65 -3.60
C GLY A 20 -5.98 -0.69 -4.24
N THR A 21 -6.69 -0.94 -5.34
CA THR A 21 -6.49 -2.10 -6.18
C THR A 21 -6.65 -1.76 -7.66
N LEU A 22 -5.83 -2.39 -8.48
CA LEU A 22 -5.98 -2.42 -9.94
C LEU A 22 -6.32 -3.85 -10.34
N ILE A 23 -7.30 -3.98 -11.22
CA ILE A 23 -7.74 -5.26 -11.77
C ILE A 23 -7.74 -5.12 -13.30
N ASP A 24 -6.90 -5.87 -13.98
CA ASP A 24 -6.97 -6.07 -15.43
C ASP A 24 -8.24 -6.87 -15.75
N LEU A 25 -9.09 -6.37 -16.65
CA LEU A 25 -10.40 -7.00 -16.89
C LEU A 25 -10.32 -8.08 -17.96
N GLU A 26 -9.22 -8.12 -18.70
CA GLU A 26 -8.97 -9.02 -19.81
C GLU A 26 -8.38 -10.34 -19.31
N ASP A 27 -7.39 -10.27 -18.41
CA ASP A 27 -6.71 -11.46 -17.87
C ASP A 27 -6.92 -11.68 -16.35
N GLY A 28 -7.54 -10.71 -15.66
CA GLY A 28 -7.84 -10.82 -14.23
C GLY A 28 -6.63 -10.58 -13.33
N THR A 29 -5.51 -10.08 -13.86
CA THR A 29 -4.34 -9.71 -13.05
C THR A 29 -4.71 -8.62 -12.05
N MET A 30 -4.34 -8.83 -10.78
CA MET A 30 -4.66 -7.91 -9.70
C MET A 30 -3.41 -7.37 -9.01
N SER A 31 -3.43 -6.09 -8.67
CA SER A 31 -2.49 -5.49 -7.72
C SER A 31 -3.25 -4.82 -6.58
N PHE A 32 -2.67 -4.85 -5.39
CA PHE A 32 -3.19 -4.21 -4.19
C PHE A 32 -2.10 -3.35 -3.56
N LEU A 33 -2.47 -2.17 -3.10
CA LEU A 33 -1.61 -1.26 -2.35
C LEU A 33 -2.33 -0.84 -1.07
N ILE A 34 -1.61 -0.89 0.05
CA ILE A 34 -2.04 -0.33 1.33
C ILE A 34 -0.88 0.49 1.88
N GLU A 35 -1.16 1.71 2.29
CA GLU A 35 -0.23 2.60 3.00
C GLU A 35 -0.95 3.13 4.24
N ALA A 36 -0.28 3.15 5.38
CA ALA A 36 -0.80 3.75 6.60
C ALA A 36 0.34 4.43 7.36
N GLU A 37 0.07 5.59 7.93
CA GLU A 37 1.04 6.30 8.74
C GLU A 37 0.41 7.10 9.86
N ARG A 38 1.20 7.28 10.92
CA ARG A 38 0.83 8.09 12.08
C ARG A 38 2.07 8.53 12.86
N ARG A 39 2.02 9.71 13.44
CA ARG A 39 2.99 10.17 14.46
C ARG A 39 2.61 9.68 15.85
N ILE A 40 3.61 9.43 16.68
CA ILE A 40 3.42 9.07 18.09
C ILE A 40 4.14 10.14 18.91
N GLY A 41 3.39 11.17 19.30
CA GLY A 41 3.94 12.40 19.85
C GLY A 41 4.92 13.06 18.88
N ASP A 42 5.85 13.86 19.42
CA ASP A 42 6.70 14.72 18.58
C ASP A 42 7.94 14.01 18.02
N ARG A 43 8.22 12.78 18.47
CA ARG A 43 9.54 12.14 18.26
C ARG A 43 9.50 10.89 17.42
N TRP A 44 8.33 10.34 17.12
CA TRP A 44 8.24 9.07 16.41
C TRP A 44 7.19 9.12 15.31
N LYS A 45 7.46 8.40 14.22
CA LYS A 45 6.50 8.12 13.16
C LYS A 45 6.53 6.62 12.85
N VAL A 46 5.34 6.03 12.72
CA VAL A 46 5.17 4.66 12.22
C VAL A 46 4.57 4.75 10.83
N GLU A 47 5.12 3.96 9.92
CA GLU A 47 4.64 3.83 8.54
C GLU A 47 4.50 2.33 8.24
N ALA A 48 3.42 1.93 7.58
CA ALA A 48 3.19 0.60 7.07
C ALA A 48 2.85 0.68 5.58
N GLU A 49 3.50 -0.13 4.77
CA GLU A 49 3.25 -0.25 3.33
C GLU A 49 3.10 -1.73 2.98
N ALA A 50 2.12 -2.06 2.16
CA ALA A 50 1.99 -3.37 1.56
C ALA A 50 1.72 -3.22 0.06
N ARG A 51 2.45 -3.97 -0.76
CA ARG A 51 2.17 -4.14 -2.18
C ARG A 51 2.03 -5.62 -2.47
N LEU A 52 0.87 -6.01 -3.01
CA LEU A 52 0.55 -7.40 -3.28
C LEU A 52 0.15 -7.56 -4.75
N LEU A 53 0.60 -8.63 -5.37
CA LEU A 53 0.21 -9.05 -6.72
C LEU A 53 -0.49 -10.41 -6.63
N ALA A 54 -1.62 -10.55 -7.32
CA ALA A 54 -2.41 -11.78 -7.32
C ALA A 54 -2.97 -12.06 -8.71
N ASN A 55 -3.20 -13.35 -9.01
CA ASN A 55 -3.74 -13.82 -10.28
C ASN A 55 -3.01 -13.26 -11.51
N VAL A 56 -1.68 -13.13 -11.44
CA VAL A 56 -0.88 -12.53 -12.51
C VAL A 56 -0.76 -13.51 -13.67
N ASP A 57 -1.30 -13.15 -14.83
CA ASP A 57 -1.12 -13.90 -16.07
C ASP A 57 0.35 -13.85 -16.52
N ASP A 58 0.87 -14.95 -17.05
CA ASP A 58 2.29 -15.08 -17.44
C ASP A 58 2.67 -14.18 -18.63
N THR A 59 1.69 -13.70 -19.39
CA THR A 59 1.88 -12.76 -20.50
C THR A 59 1.63 -11.30 -20.10
N ASN A 60 1.11 -11.05 -18.90
CA ASN A 60 0.88 -9.71 -18.37
C ASN A 60 2.20 -8.99 -18.06
N ALA A 61 2.22 -7.66 -18.17
CA ALA A 61 3.38 -6.84 -17.81
C ALA A 61 3.84 -7.03 -16.35
N PHE A 62 2.93 -7.44 -15.45
CA PHE A 62 3.25 -7.74 -14.06
C PHE A 62 3.85 -9.13 -13.82
N ALA A 63 3.94 -10.00 -14.84
CA ALA A 63 4.49 -11.35 -14.71
C ALA A 63 5.90 -11.37 -14.10
N ALA A 64 6.74 -10.39 -14.47
CA ALA A 64 8.09 -10.23 -13.93
C ALA A 64 8.11 -10.00 -12.41
N PHE A 65 7.04 -9.47 -11.83
CA PHE A 65 6.93 -9.09 -10.43
C PHE A 65 5.99 -10.01 -9.64
N LYS A 66 5.47 -11.08 -10.24
CA LYS A 66 4.43 -11.93 -9.62
C LYS A 66 4.82 -12.57 -8.28
N ARG A 67 6.10 -12.52 -7.89
CA ARG A 67 6.64 -13.00 -6.61
C ARG A 67 7.22 -11.89 -5.73
N ASP A 68 7.00 -10.63 -6.09
CA ASP A 68 7.60 -9.46 -5.44
C ASP A 68 6.59 -8.76 -4.51
N SER A 69 5.60 -9.50 -4.02
CA SER A 69 4.70 -8.99 -2.99
C SER A 69 5.47 -8.78 -1.69
N PHE A 70 5.26 -7.65 -1.02
CA PHE A 70 5.96 -7.30 0.22
C PHE A 70 5.07 -6.56 1.21
N VAL A 71 5.52 -6.59 2.46
CA VAL A 71 5.02 -5.75 3.55
C VAL A 71 6.22 -5.11 4.22
N ASN A 72 6.17 -3.79 4.38
CA ASN A 72 7.16 -3.00 5.07
C ASN A 72 6.51 -2.28 6.25
N ILE A 73 7.19 -2.33 7.40
CA ILE A 73 6.85 -1.51 8.57
C ILE A 73 8.10 -0.73 8.93
N ARG A 74 7.96 0.59 9.05
CA ARG A 74 9.05 1.50 9.41
C ARG A 74 8.69 2.25 10.69
N LEU A 75 9.66 2.31 11.59
CA LEU A 75 9.62 3.18 12.77
C LEU A 75 10.76 4.19 12.64
N SER A 76 10.41 5.48 12.60
CA SER A 76 11.34 6.60 12.44
C SER A 76 11.37 7.43 13.72
N ARG A 77 12.57 7.77 14.21
CA ARG A 77 12.76 8.66 15.36
C ARG A 77 13.35 10.01 14.93
N PHE A 78 12.79 11.10 15.44
CA PHE A 78 13.26 12.48 15.24
C PHE A 78 13.93 12.99 16.53
N PHE A 79 15.00 13.80 16.39
CA PHE A 79 15.84 14.30 17.48
C PHE A 79 15.92 15.84 17.48
#